data_AF-K2BPZ5-F1
#
_entry.id   AF-K2BPZ5-F1
#
_cell.length_a   1.000
_cell.length_b   1.000
_cell.length_c   1.000
_cell.angle_alpha   90.00
_cell.angle_beta   90.00
_cell.angle_gamma   90.00
#
_symmetry.space_group_name_H-M   'P 1'
#
loop_
_entity.id
_entity.type
_entity.pdbx_description
1 polymer ?
#
loop_
_entity_poly.entity_id
_entity_poly.type
_entity_poly.pdbx_seq_one_letter_code
_entity_poly.pdbx_strand_id
1 'polypeptide(L)'
;MRDQKWLQNLFDEMWKNHFSDVPVLNNILIKFSRVSRTRLGSIRMTRDKKSSIILMNGIFKDPLIPVQVVEAVLAHEIVHYVHGFCSPLKRVHRHPHQGGVVRDEMIKRGLRHQYEVERRWTKNSWRGLVGRGMR
;
A
#
# COMPACT_ATOMS: atom_id res chain seq x y z
N MET A 1 6.61 4.77 -18.31
CA MET A 1 5.54 4.13 -17.51
C MET A 1 6.21 3.28 -16.44
N ARG A 2 5.71 3.27 -15.21
CA ARG A 2 6.26 2.41 -14.15
C ARG A 2 5.89 0.96 -14.41
N ASP A 3 6.85 0.07 -14.28
CA ASP A 3 6.71 -1.36 -14.54
C ASP A 3 6.82 -2.18 -13.25
N GLN A 4 6.69 -3.51 -13.39
CA GLN A 4 6.74 -4.41 -12.24
C GLN A 4 8.11 -4.38 -11.54
N LYS A 5 9.20 -4.13 -12.26
CA LYS A 5 10.55 -4.04 -11.69
C LYS A 5 10.67 -2.77 -10.82
N TRP A 6 10.18 -1.64 -11.30
CA TRP A 6 10.12 -0.40 -10.53
C TRP A 6 9.33 -0.59 -9.23
N LEU A 7 8.18 -1.29 -9.30
CA LEU A 7 7.35 -1.52 -8.11
C LEU A 7 8.04 -2.44 -7.09
N GLN A 8 8.77 -3.46 -7.56
CA GLN A 8 9.54 -4.33 -6.68
C GLN A 8 10.66 -3.56 -5.98
N ASN A 9 11.43 -2.75 -6.74
CA ASN A 9 12.49 -1.92 -6.16
C ASN A 9 11.93 -0.94 -5.11
N LEU A 10 10.78 -0.31 -5.39
CA LEU A 10 10.13 0.58 -4.43
C LEU A 10 9.74 -0.16 -3.15
N PHE A 11 9.20 -1.39 -3.28
CA PHE A 11 8.88 -2.22 -2.13
C PHE A 11 10.13 -2.57 -1.31
N ASP A 12 11.21 -2.99 -1.97
CA ASP A 12 12.45 -3.37 -1.30
C ASP A 12 13.08 -2.18 -0.54
N GLU A 13 13.07 -0.99 -1.16
CA GLU A 13 13.53 0.26 -0.53
C GLU A 13 12.66 0.65 0.67
N MET A 14 11.34 0.65 0.50
CA MET A 14 10.38 0.96 1.56
C MET A 14 10.50 -0.02 2.73
N TRP A 15 10.63 -1.32 2.45
CA TRP A 15 10.80 -2.34 3.46
C TRP A 15 12.10 -2.13 4.24
N LYS A 16 13.22 -1.97 3.54
CA LYS A 16 14.53 -1.75 4.14
C LYS A 16 14.55 -0.52 5.06
N ASN A 17 13.99 0.59 4.60
CA ASN A 17 14.09 1.88 5.28
C ASN A 17 13.09 2.04 6.44
N HIS A 18 11.90 1.44 6.33
CA HIS A 18 10.80 1.71 7.27
C HIS A 18 10.27 0.49 8.00
N PHE A 19 10.57 -0.74 7.57
CA PHE A 19 9.97 -1.98 8.09
C PHE A 19 10.99 -3.10 8.34
N SER A 20 12.27 -2.78 8.42
CA SER A 20 13.35 -3.76 8.62
C SER A 20 13.30 -4.44 10.00
N ASP A 21 12.59 -3.85 10.97
CA ASP A 21 12.28 -4.42 12.28
C ASP A 21 11.21 -5.52 12.25
N VAL A 22 10.45 -5.64 11.16
CA VAL A 22 9.29 -6.54 11.08
C VAL A 22 9.73 -7.92 10.59
N PRO A 23 9.40 -9.01 11.32
CA PRO A 23 9.72 -10.36 10.87
C PRO A 23 8.88 -10.75 9.64
N VAL A 24 9.54 -11.28 8.61
CA VAL A 24 8.92 -11.83 7.40
C VAL A 24 8.66 -13.31 7.61
N LEU A 25 7.43 -13.68 7.98
CA LEU A 25 7.05 -15.07 8.32
C LEU A 25 6.46 -15.86 7.15
N ASN A 26 6.19 -15.20 6.02
CA ASN A 26 5.73 -15.81 4.79
C ASN A 26 6.16 -14.95 3.59
N ASN A 27 5.95 -15.45 2.37
CA ASN A 27 6.34 -14.70 1.17
C ASN A 27 5.47 -13.46 1.00
N ILE A 28 6.08 -12.29 0.79
CA ILE A 28 5.37 -11.05 0.48
C ILE A 28 5.56 -10.76 -1.01
N LEU A 29 4.47 -10.85 -1.78
CA LEU A 29 4.46 -10.60 -3.21
C LEU A 29 3.80 -9.26 -3.47
N ILE A 30 4.41 -8.42 -4.31
CA ILE A 30 3.81 -7.16 -4.75
C ILE A 30 3.57 -7.16 -6.24
N LYS A 31 2.41 -6.64 -6.69
CA LYS A 31 2.15 -6.45 -8.11
C LYS A 31 1.13 -5.37 -8.40
N PHE A 32 1.17 -4.84 -9.61
CA PHE A 32 0.07 -4.05 -10.13
C PHE A 32 -1.15 -4.94 -10.40
N SER A 33 -2.32 -4.43 -10.02
CA SER A 33 -3.63 -4.99 -10.36
C SER A 33 -4.21 -4.28 -11.59
N ARG A 34 -5.42 -4.67 -12.00
CA ARG A 34 -6.19 -3.91 -12.99
C ARG A 34 -6.52 -2.53 -12.43
N VAL A 35 -6.80 -1.57 -13.31
CA VAL A 35 -7.27 -0.26 -12.89
C VAL A 35 -8.60 -0.42 -12.15
N SER A 36 -8.69 0.15 -10.94
CA SER A 36 -9.91 0.19 -10.13
C SER A 36 -10.29 1.63 -9.81
N ARG A 37 -11.60 1.90 -9.74
CA ARG A 37 -12.14 3.22 -9.34
C ARG A 37 -12.39 3.33 -7.83
N THR A 38 -12.37 2.20 -7.12
CA THR A 38 -12.85 2.13 -5.73
C THR A 38 -11.77 1.83 -4.71
N ARG A 39 -10.60 1.35 -5.14
CA ARG A 39 -9.50 0.97 -4.26
C ARG A 39 -8.16 1.37 -4.85
N LEU A 40 -7.31 2.00 -4.05
CA LEU A 40 -5.94 2.39 -4.43
C LEU A 40 -4.94 1.25 -4.19
N GLY A 41 -5.13 0.50 -3.12
CA GLY A 41 -4.34 -0.67 -2.75
C GLY A 41 -5.23 -1.76 -2.17
N SER A 42 -4.67 -2.96 -2.03
CA SER A 42 -5.22 -4.00 -1.17
C SER A 42 -4.18 -5.07 -0.87
N ILE A 43 -4.29 -5.69 0.29
CA ILE A 43 -3.56 -6.91 0.64
C ILE A 43 -4.51 -8.10 0.77
N ARG A 44 -4.04 -9.29 0.40
CA ARG A 44 -4.73 -10.56 0.62
C ARG A 44 -3.74 -11.66 0.94
N MET A 45 -4.16 -12.67 1.68
CA MET A 45 -3.35 -13.85 1.96
C MET A 45 -3.85 -15.04 1.12
N THR A 46 -2.93 -15.89 0.67
CA THR A 46 -3.27 -17.14 0.00
C THR A 46 -3.97 -18.09 0.96
N ARG A 47 -4.78 -19.02 0.44
CA ARG A 47 -5.53 -19.98 1.26
C ARG A 47 -4.62 -20.89 2.10
N ASP A 48 -3.47 -21.25 1.55
CA ASP A 48 -2.42 -22.03 2.21
C ASP A 48 -1.54 -21.19 3.18
N LYS A 49 -1.81 -19.87 3.28
CA LYS A 49 -1.10 -18.89 4.12
C LYS A 49 0.39 -18.72 3.79
N LYS A 50 0.90 -19.34 2.72
CA LYS A 50 2.32 -19.26 2.33
C LYS A 50 2.71 -17.91 1.75
N SER A 51 1.74 -17.13 1.26
CA SER A 51 2.02 -15.83 0.69
C SER A 51 0.98 -14.77 1.05
N SER A 52 1.48 -13.57 1.31
CA SER A 52 0.71 -12.33 1.37
C SER A 52 0.95 -11.55 0.08
N ILE A 53 -0.12 -11.10 -0.56
CA ILE A 53 -0.08 -10.46 -1.88
C ILE A 53 -0.59 -9.04 -1.74
N ILE A 54 0.30 -8.07 -1.90
CA ILE A 54 0.01 -6.64 -2.01
C ILE A 54 -0.31 -6.32 -3.48
N LEU A 55 -1.45 -5.70 -3.70
CA LEU A 55 -1.96 -5.29 -5.00
C LEU A 55 -2.04 -3.77 -5.07
N MET A 56 -1.19 -3.17 -5.90
CA MET A 56 -1.23 -1.74 -6.20
C MET A 56 -2.17 -1.49 -7.37
N ASN A 57 -2.99 -0.45 -7.34
CA ASN A 57 -3.88 -0.13 -8.46
C ASN A 57 -3.08 0.13 -9.75
N GLY A 58 -3.56 -0.40 -10.87
CA GLY A 58 -2.91 -0.24 -12.18
C GLY A 58 -2.73 1.22 -12.62
N ILE A 59 -3.51 2.16 -12.08
CA ILE A 59 -3.35 3.60 -12.37
C ILE A 59 -1.98 4.13 -11.96
N PHE A 60 -1.34 3.53 -10.96
CA PHE A 60 -0.02 3.96 -10.48
C PHE A 60 1.12 3.67 -11.45
N LYS A 61 0.85 2.96 -12.55
CA LYS A 61 1.78 2.83 -13.67
C LYS A 61 2.03 4.18 -14.37
N ASP A 62 1.05 5.09 -14.32
CA ASP A 62 1.15 6.42 -14.89
C ASP A 62 2.13 7.29 -14.06
N PRO A 63 3.24 7.78 -14.65
CA PRO A 63 4.19 8.64 -13.96
C PRO A 63 3.62 10.00 -13.55
N LEU A 64 2.48 10.43 -14.10
CA LEU A 64 1.78 11.65 -13.66
C LEU A 64 1.24 11.54 -12.23
N ILE A 65 1.06 10.32 -11.73
CA ILE A 65 0.70 10.12 -10.33
C ILE A 65 1.97 10.33 -9.48
N PRO A 66 1.98 11.24 -8.50
CA PRO A 66 3.16 11.50 -7.68
C PRO A 66 3.66 10.22 -7.00
N VAL A 67 4.97 10.04 -6.94
CA VAL A 67 5.57 8.81 -6.35
C VAL A 67 5.20 8.66 -4.86
N GLN A 68 5.11 9.78 -4.14
CA GLN A 68 4.72 9.83 -2.73
C GLN A 68 3.31 9.27 -2.49
N VAL A 69 2.41 9.37 -3.48
CA VAL A 69 1.08 8.74 -3.39
C VAL A 69 1.21 7.22 -3.47
N VAL A 70 2.07 6.72 -4.38
CA VAL A 70 2.33 5.29 -4.52
C VAL A 70 3.02 4.73 -3.27
N GLU A 71 4.00 5.46 -2.73
CA GLU A 71 4.67 5.14 -1.46
C GLU A 71 3.68 5.06 -0.30
N ALA A 72 2.79 6.06 -0.16
CA ALA A 72 1.82 6.08 0.94
C ALA A 72 0.86 4.90 0.87
N VAL A 73 0.35 4.59 -0.32
CA VAL A 73 -0.57 3.44 -0.51
C VAL A 73 0.17 2.13 -0.30
N LEU A 74 1.42 2.02 -0.74
CA LEU A 74 2.22 0.82 -0.47
C LEU A 74 2.47 0.63 1.02
N ALA A 75 2.92 1.68 1.71
CA ALA A 75 3.12 1.67 3.15
C ALA A 75 1.84 1.31 3.91
N HIS A 76 0.68 1.79 3.45
CA HIS A 76 -0.62 1.43 4.01
C HIS A 76 -0.88 -0.09 3.97
N GLU A 77 -0.64 -0.72 2.81
CA GLU A 77 -0.80 -2.17 2.67
C GLU A 77 0.26 -2.95 3.47
N ILE A 78 1.49 -2.44 3.58
CA ILE A 78 2.53 -3.03 4.44
C ILE A 78 2.10 -2.94 5.91
N VAL A 79 1.55 -1.81 6.38
CA VAL A 79 1.07 -1.68 7.75
C VAL A 79 -0.06 -2.66 8.06
N HIS A 80 -0.93 -2.98 7.08
CA HIS A 80 -1.88 -4.08 7.25
C HIS A 80 -1.16 -5.40 7.53
N TYR A 81 -0.12 -5.74 6.77
CA TYR A 81 0.69 -6.93 7.03
C TYR A 81 1.28 -6.91 8.45
N VAL A 82 1.93 -5.79 8.83
CA VAL A 82 2.59 -5.60 10.14
C VAL A 82 1.60 -5.79 11.28
N HIS A 83 0.38 -5.28 11.15
CA HIS A 83 -0.66 -5.41 12.18
C HIS A 83 -1.36 -6.78 12.20
N GLY A 84 -0.89 -7.76 11.41
CA GLY A 84 -1.43 -9.11 11.36
C GLY A 84 -2.67 -9.28 10.49
N PHE A 85 -2.95 -8.32 9.59
CA PHE A 85 -4.02 -8.46 8.59
C PHE A 85 -3.46 -9.07 7.32
N CYS A 86 -4.10 -10.15 6.85
CA CYS A 86 -3.63 -10.90 5.68
C CYS A 86 -2.15 -11.31 5.81
N SER A 87 -1.74 -11.65 7.03
CA SER A 87 -0.39 -11.98 7.44
C SER A 87 -0.46 -13.09 8.50
N PRO A 88 0.57 -13.95 8.63
CA PRO A 88 0.70 -14.89 9.75
C PRO A 88 1.04 -14.20 11.09
N LEU A 89 1.36 -12.90 11.09
CA LEU A 89 1.66 -12.15 12.32
C LEU A 89 0.44 -12.09 13.25
N LYS A 90 0.70 -12.00 14.56
CA LYS A 90 -0.35 -11.83 15.57
C LYS A 90 -1.08 -10.52 15.32
N ARG A 91 -2.41 -10.59 15.24
CA ARG A 91 -3.25 -9.42 15.02
C ARG A 91 -3.18 -8.47 16.23
N VAL A 92 -2.75 -7.22 15.99
CA VAL A 92 -2.57 -6.21 17.04
C VAL A 92 -3.89 -5.51 17.38
N HIS A 93 -4.82 -5.42 16.43
CA HIS A 93 -6.10 -4.73 16.60
C HIS A 93 -7.30 -5.53 16.09
N ARG A 94 -8.47 -5.35 16.71
CA ARG A 94 -9.71 -6.00 16.24
C ARG A 94 -10.11 -5.56 14.84
N HIS A 95 -9.84 -4.32 14.41
CA HIS A 95 -10.13 -3.87 13.04
C HIS A 95 -8.94 -3.12 12.42
N PRO A 96 -8.75 -3.22 11.09
CA PRO A 96 -7.54 -2.74 10.43
C PRO A 96 -7.32 -1.22 10.49
N HIS A 97 -8.36 -0.42 10.71
CA HIS A 97 -8.26 1.04 10.80
C HIS A 97 -8.77 1.60 12.14
N GLN A 98 -8.93 0.75 13.14
CA GLN A 98 -9.50 1.17 14.43
C GLN A 98 -8.69 2.32 15.02
N GLY A 99 -9.34 3.45 15.33
CA GLY A 99 -8.68 4.60 15.97
C GLY A 99 -7.60 5.30 15.14
N GLY A 100 -7.48 5.01 13.84
CA GLY A 100 -6.42 5.60 13.00
C GLY A 100 -5.06 4.92 13.12
N VAL A 101 -5.00 3.69 13.64
CA VAL A 101 -3.75 2.92 13.85
C VAL A 101 -2.84 2.84 12.63
N VAL A 102 -3.40 2.79 11.41
CA VAL A 102 -2.58 2.78 10.19
C VAL A 102 -1.85 4.11 10.00
N ARG A 103 -2.56 5.23 10.18
CA ARG A 103 -1.95 6.56 10.12
C ARG A 103 -0.85 6.70 11.16
N ASP A 104 -1.14 6.28 12.39
CA ASP A 104 -0.20 6.46 13.50
C ASP A 104 1.05 5.61 13.31
N GLU A 105 0.92 4.38 12.82
CA GLU A 105 2.06 3.52 12.48
C GLU A 105 2.87 4.10 11.31
N MET A 106 2.22 4.62 10.25
CA MET A 106 2.91 5.30 9.15
C MET A 106 3.70 6.52 9.65
N ILE A 107 3.09 7.36 10.50
CA ILE A 107 3.75 8.54 11.07
C ILE A 107 4.93 8.12 11.94
N LYS A 108 4.75 7.11 12.81
CA LYS A 108 5.79 6.57 13.67
C LYS A 108 7.00 6.06 12.86
N ARG A 109 6.76 5.51 11.67
CA ARG A 109 7.79 5.02 10.74
C ARG A 109 8.37 6.11 9.84
N GLY A 110 8.05 7.39 10.07
CA GLY A 110 8.62 8.52 9.31
C GLY A 110 7.91 8.85 8.00
N LEU A 111 6.72 8.27 7.75
CA LEU A 111 5.99 8.40 6.47
C LEU A 111 4.86 9.45 6.50
N ARG A 112 4.98 10.44 7.39
CA ARG A 112 3.98 11.52 7.52
C ARG A 112 3.80 12.29 6.21
N HIS A 113 4.89 12.64 5.55
CA HIS A 113 4.84 13.42 4.30
C HIS A 113 4.05 12.68 3.21
N GLN A 114 4.37 11.41 2.99
CA GLN A 114 3.68 10.54 2.03
C GLN A 114 2.19 10.45 2.34
N TYR A 115 1.85 10.20 3.61
CA TYR A 115 0.46 10.15 4.06
C TYR A 115 -0.31 11.44 3.75
N GLU A 116 0.29 12.60 4.01
CA GLU A 116 -0.35 13.90 3.76
C GLU A 116 -0.49 14.22 2.27
N VAL A 117 0.50 13.84 1.45
CA VAL A 117 0.45 13.98 -0.01
C VAL A 117 -0.65 13.10 -0.60
N GLU A 118 -0.72 11.82 -0.22
CA GLU A 118 -1.79 10.91 -0.66
C GLU A 118 -3.17 11.45 -0.28
N ARG A 119 -3.37 11.84 0.98
CA ARG A 119 -4.66 12.35 1.43
C ARG A 119 -5.10 13.58 0.64
N ARG A 120 -4.18 14.50 0.35
CA ARG A 120 -4.44 15.71 -0.46
C ARG A 120 -4.75 15.34 -1.90
N TRP A 121 -3.96 14.45 -2.49
CA TRP A 121 -4.12 13.99 -3.87
C TRP A 121 -5.46 13.26 -4.05
N THR A 122 -5.82 12.35 -3.15
CA THR A 122 -7.07 11.60 -3.21
C THR A 122 -8.28 12.53 -3.08
N LYS A 123 -8.21 13.57 -2.25
CA LYS A 123 -9.28 14.58 -2.13
C LYS A 123 -9.49 15.37 -3.43
N ASN A 124 -8.41 15.75 -4.11
CA ASN A 124 -8.44 16.72 -5.21
C ASN A 124 -8.50 16.07 -6.60
N SER A 125 -7.86 14.92 -6.78
CA SER A 125 -7.61 14.31 -8.09
C SER A 125 -8.38 13.02 -8.31
N TRP A 126 -8.63 12.24 -7.25
CA TRP A 126 -9.31 10.94 -7.39
C TRP A 126 -10.74 11.06 -7.90
N ARG A 127 -11.50 12.07 -7.44
CA ARG A 127 -12.86 12.33 -7.95
C ARG A 127 -12.88 12.64 -9.45
N GLY A 128 -11.85 13.29 -9.96
CA GLY A 128 -11.70 13.58 -11.40
C GLY A 128 -11.34 12.34 -12.22
N LEU A 129 -10.44 11.49 -11.70
CA LEU A 129 -10.02 10.24 -12.34
C LEU A 129 -11.11 9.16 -12.33
N VAL A 130 -11.92 9.13 -11.27
CA VAL A 130 -13.09 8.27 -11.14
C VAL A 130 -14.33 8.89 -11.80
N GLY A 131 -14.29 10.13 -12.28
CA GLY A 131 -15.40 10.79 -13.00
C GLY A 131 -15.23 10.74 -14.52
N ARG A 132 -13.99 10.88 -15.00
CA ARG A 132 -13.67 10.71 -16.42
C ARG A 132 -13.68 9.22 -16.74
N GLY A 133 -14.74 8.75 -17.39
CA GLY A 133 -14.69 7.45 -18.05
C GLY A 133 -13.45 7.40 -18.93
N MET A 134 -12.54 6.47 -18.64
CA MET A 134 -11.55 6.04 -19.61
C MET A 134 -12.35 5.52 -20.80
N ARG A 135 -12.51 6.35 -21.83
CA ARG A 135 -12.86 5.90 -23.17
C ARG A 135 -11.63 5.25 -23.78
#